data_AF-A0A534ZF10-F1
#
_entry.id   AF-A0A534ZF10-F1
#
_cell.length_a   1.000
_cell.length_b   1.000
_cell.length_c   1.000
_cell.angle_alpha   90.00
_cell.angle_beta   90.00
_cell.angle_gamma   90.00
#
_symmetry.space_group_name_H-M   'P 1'
#
loop_
_entity.id
_entity.type
_entity.pdbx_description
1 polymer ?
#
loop_
_entity_poly.entity_id
_entity_poly.type
_entity_poly.pdbx_seq_one_letter_code
_entity_poly.pdbx_strand_id
1 'polypeptide(L)'
;MSESGPAPAQPGELSPDGMWRWDGQNWVPTSAQNQPPIAPKGSRRWIWWVAGGCALLLVLAIGGAVIGGAALVNSFVHGGLTCLPSDFPAYPSASVMRENTYVGTNVAPGDSRDCQMTLESNDNVASVTDFYTSRLSSGDWTIVSNDKSTGEIRFRRTSRPASVGIIALLGRGQHTEIQIRFDS
;
A
#
# COMPACT_ATOMS: atom_id res chain seq x y z
N MET A 1 7.04 60.98 -68.25
CA MET A 1 6.83 61.48 -66.88
C MET A 1 6.95 60.30 -65.92
N SER A 2 7.71 60.46 -64.84
CA SER A 2 7.98 59.40 -63.87
C SER A 2 6.73 59.12 -63.03
N GLU A 3 6.22 57.89 -63.08
CA GLU A 3 5.14 57.44 -62.18
C GLU A 3 5.79 56.73 -60.99
N SER A 4 5.93 57.47 -59.88
CA SER A 4 6.36 56.92 -58.59
C SER A 4 5.26 56.02 -58.04
N GLY A 5 5.47 54.70 -58.06
CA GLY A 5 4.58 53.73 -57.41
C GLY A 5 4.51 53.97 -55.89
N PRO A 6 3.36 53.72 -55.24
CA PRO A 6 3.18 54.00 -53.81
C PRO A 6 4.06 53.10 -52.94
N ALA A 7 4.62 53.68 -51.87
CA ALA A 7 5.39 52.96 -50.86
C ALA A 7 4.55 51.85 -50.18
N PRO A 8 5.16 50.75 -49.72
CA PRO A 8 4.42 49.71 -49.02
C PRO A 8 3.83 50.25 -47.70
N ALA A 9 2.53 50.01 -47.48
CA ALA A 9 1.82 50.46 -46.29
C ALA A 9 2.41 49.83 -45.01
N GLN A 10 2.61 50.64 -43.97
CA GLN A 10 3.19 50.18 -42.71
C GLN A 10 2.10 49.66 -41.76
N PRO A 11 2.37 48.63 -40.93
CA PRO A 11 1.39 48.15 -39.94
C PRO A 11 0.96 49.29 -38.99
N GLY A 12 -0.34 49.50 -38.88
CA GLY A 12 -0.92 50.59 -38.09
C GLY A 12 -1.25 51.86 -38.88
N GLU A 13 -0.92 51.91 -40.18
CA GLU A 13 -1.31 53.02 -41.06
C GLU A 13 -2.83 53.07 -41.23
N LEU A 14 -3.39 54.28 -41.14
CA LEU A 14 -4.82 54.53 -41.38
C LEU A 14 -5.05 54.91 -42.84
N SER A 15 -6.13 54.38 -43.40
CA SER A 15 -6.63 54.76 -44.72
C SER A 15 -6.94 56.26 -44.74
N PRO A 16 -6.84 56.95 -45.90
CA PRO A 16 -7.08 58.39 -46.00
C PRO A 16 -8.47 58.85 -45.52
N ASP A 17 -9.45 57.95 -45.53
CA ASP A 17 -10.81 58.15 -45.04
C ASP A 17 -10.97 57.91 -43.51
N GLY A 18 -9.93 57.46 -42.83
CA GLY A 18 -9.90 57.17 -41.40
C GLY A 18 -10.72 55.95 -40.95
N MET A 19 -11.38 55.26 -41.89
CA MET A 19 -12.30 54.16 -41.58
C MET A 19 -11.60 52.81 -41.44
N TRP A 20 -10.42 52.66 -42.03
CA TRP A 20 -9.68 51.41 -42.08
C TRP A 20 -8.25 51.59 -41.59
N ARG A 21 -7.71 50.55 -40.95
CA ARG A 21 -6.33 50.43 -40.49
C ARG A 21 -5.68 49.23 -41.17
N TRP A 22 -4.46 49.39 -41.63
CA TRP A 22 -3.65 48.29 -42.14
C TRP A 22 -3.08 47.48 -40.97
N ASP A 23 -3.35 46.17 -40.92
CA ASP A 23 -2.80 45.28 -39.87
C ASP A 23 -1.47 44.60 -40.27
N GLY A 24 -0.95 44.94 -41.47
CA GLY A 24 0.23 44.30 -42.06
C GLY A 24 -0.11 43.26 -43.14
N GLN A 25 -1.36 42.79 -43.22
CA GLN A 25 -1.82 41.85 -44.26
C GLN A 25 -3.13 42.25 -44.93
N ASN A 26 -4.07 42.87 -44.20
CA ASN A 26 -5.37 43.32 -44.71
C ASN A 26 -5.79 44.67 -44.09
N TRP A 27 -6.70 45.38 -44.77
CA TRP A 27 -7.36 46.56 -44.24
C TRP A 27 -8.52 46.13 -43.32
N VAL A 28 -8.48 46.53 -42.05
CA VAL A 28 -9.50 46.22 -41.03
C VAL A 28 -10.16 47.50 -40.50
N PRO A 29 -11.47 47.49 -40.20
CA PRO A 29 -12.20 48.70 -39.83
C PRO A 29 -11.78 49.21 -38.43
N THR A 30 -11.56 50.52 -38.28
CA THR A 30 -11.05 51.15 -37.05
C THR A 30 -11.98 50.92 -35.84
N SER A 31 -13.27 50.72 -36.07
CA SER A 31 -14.28 50.45 -35.02
C SER A 31 -14.17 49.07 -34.37
N ALA A 32 -13.35 48.15 -34.89
CA ALA A 32 -13.14 46.83 -34.29
C ALA A 32 -12.34 46.86 -32.98
N GLN A 33 -11.85 48.03 -32.55
CA GLN A 33 -10.99 48.17 -31.37
C GLN A 33 -11.71 48.09 -30.01
N ASN A 34 -13.03 47.82 -30.00
CA ASN A 34 -13.81 47.68 -28.76
C ASN A 34 -14.46 46.29 -28.57
N GLN A 35 -13.97 45.26 -29.27
CA GLN A 35 -14.33 43.89 -28.93
C GLN A 35 -13.27 43.28 -28.00
N PRO A 36 -13.59 43.03 -26.72
CA PRO A 36 -12.70 42.27 -25.84
C PRO A 36 -12.39 40.90 -26.47
N PRO A 37 -11.24 40.28 -26.14
CA PRO A 37 -10.92 38.95 -26.63
C PRO A 37 -12.10 38.03 -26.33
N ILE A 38 -12.63 37.43 -27.39
CA ILE A 38 -13.73 36.48 -27.33
C ILE A 38 -13.26 35.32 -26.45
N ALA A 39 -13.69 35.33 -25.19
CA ALA A 39 -13.54 34.17 -24.32
C ALA A 39 -14.23 32.98 -25.02
N PRO A 40 -13.55 31.84 -25.22
CA PRO A 40 -14.20 30.68 -25.80
C PRO A 40 -15.40 30.30 -24.92
N LYS A 41 -16.59 30.20 -25.53
CA LYS A 41 -17.82 29.73 -24.87
C LYS A 41 -17.51 28.42 -24.16
N GLY A 42 -17.37 28.49 -22.83
CA GLY A 42 -17.07 27.35 -21.98
C GLY A 42 -18.09 26.26 -22.22
N SER A 43 -17.68 25.21 -22.94
CA SER A 43 -18.57 24.09 -23.18
C SER A 43 -18.87 23.46 -21.82
N ARG A 44 -20.15 23.44 -21.47
CA ARG A 44 -20.70 22.76 -20.28
C ARG A 44 -20.33 21.28 -20.19
N ARG A 45 -19.67 20.74 -21.23
CA ARG A 45 -19.10 19.40 -21.31
C ARG A 45 -17.84 19.21 -20.46
N TRP A 46 -17.05 20.25 -20.16
CA TRP A 46 -15.81 20.09 -19.37
C TRP A 46 -16.11 19.64 -17.93
N ILE A 47 -17.14 20.21 -17.29
CA ILE A 47 -17.53 19.85 -15.91
C ILE A 47 -17.95 18.37 -15.82
N TRP A 48 -18.51 17.81 -16.88
CA TRP A 48 -18.90 16.39 -16.94
C TRP A 48 -17.70 15.43 -16.99
N TRP A 49 -16.56 15.86 -17.55
CA TRP A 49 -15.34 15.04 -17.57
C TRP A 49 -14.65 14.96 -16.21
N VAL A 50 -14.71 16.04 -15.42
CA VAL A 50 -14.10 16.06 -14.07
C VAL A 50 -14.90 15.20 -13.08
N ALA A 51 -16.24 15.26 -13.15
CA ALA A 51 -17.10 14.44 -12.29
C ALA A 51 -17.03 12.94 -12.64
N GLY A 52 -17.02 12.58 -13.93
CA GLY A 52 -16.91 11.18 -14.38
C GLY A 52 -15.56 10.55 -14.04
N GLY A 53 -14.46 11.30 -14.21
CA GLY A 53 -13.12 10.83 -13.83
C GLY A 53 -12.94 10.66 -12.32
N CYS A 54 -13.47 11.57 -11.51
CA CYS A 54 -13.39 11.48 -10.05
C CYS A 54 -14.23 10.31 -9.50
N ALA A 55 -15.43 10.08 -10.06
CA ALA A 55 -16.25 8.93 -9.69
C ALA A 55 -15.60 7.59 -10.06
N LEU A 56 -14.97 7.48 -11.24
CA LEU A 56 -14.24 6.28 -11.64
C LEU A 56 -13.02 6.02 -10.74
N LEU A 57 -12.26 7.06 -10.37
CA LEU A 57 -11.15 6.94 -9.43
C LEU A 57 -11.60 6.50 -8.04
N LEU A 58 -12.74 7.00 -7.54
CA LEU A 58 -13.30 6.56 -6.26
C LEU A 58 -13.76 5.10 -6.32
N VAL A 59 -14.41 4.67 -7.41
CA VAL A 59 -14.84 3.28 -7.59
C VAL A 59 -13.65 2.34 -7.74
N LEU A 60 -12.60 2.72 -8.46
CA LEU A 60 -11.37 1.94 -8.58
C LEU A 60 -10.57 1.91 -7.26
N ALA A 61 -10.57 3.00 -6.49
CA ALA A 61 -9.94 3.04 -5.17
C ALA A 61 -10.68 2.13 -4.17
N ILE A 62 -12.02 2.17 -4.15
CA ILE A 62 -12.84 1.30 -3.28
C ILE A 62 -12.72 -0.16 -3.74
N GLY A 63 -12.85 -0.43 -5.04
CA GLY A 63 -12.72 -1.78 -5.60
C GLY A 63 -11.31 -2.36 -5.42
N GLY A 64 -10.27 -1.55 -5.62
CA GLY A 64 -8.88 -1.92 -5.39
C GLY A 64 -8.57 -2.17 -3.91
N ALA A 65 -9.16 -1.41 -2.99
CA ALA A 65 -9.02 -1.64 -1.54
C ALA A 65 -9.69 -2.96 -1.11
N VAL A 66 -10.84 -3.32 -1.68
CA VAL A 66 -11.54 -4.57 -1.34
C VAL A 66 -10.81 -5.79 -1.91
N ILE A 67 -10.39 -5.75 -3.17
CA ILE A 67 -9.70 -6.89 -3.81
C ILE A 67 -8.27 -7.02 -3.28
N GLY A 68 -7.55 -5.91 -3.12
CA GLY A 68 -6.21 -5.89 -2.54
C GLY A 68 -6.18 -6.28 -1.06
N GLY A 69 -7.17 -5.82 -0.28
CA GLY A 69 -7.33 -6.20 1.13
C GLY A 69 -7.68 -7.67 1.30
N ALA A 70 -8.58 -8.22 0.49
CA ALA A 70 -8.94 -9.64 0.54
C ALA A 70 -7.79 -10.56 0.14
N ALA A 71 -7.00 -10.19 -0.88
CA ALA A 71 -5.83 -10.96 -1.30
C ALA A 71 -4.76 -11.01 -0.21
N LEU A 72 -4.53 -9.89 0.49
CA LEU A 72 -3.60 -9.81 1.62
C LEU A 72 -4.06 -10.71 2.78
N VAL A 73 -5.33 -10.66 3.15
CA VAL A 73 -5.87 -11.54 4.22
C VAL A 73 -5.79 -13.01 3.81
N ASN A 74 -6.11 -13.35 2.55
CA ASN A 74 -6.11 -14.74 2.11
C ASN A 74 -4.70 -15.34 2.01
N SER A 75 -3.68 -14.53 1.72
CA SER A 75 -2.28 -14.99 1.76
C SER A 75 -1.79 -15.33 3.19
N PHE A 76 -2.36 -14.71 4.22
CA PHE A 76 -2.04 -15.01 5.62
C PHE A 76 -2.72 -16.28 6.15
N VAL A 77 -3.74 -16.79 5.46
CA VAL A 77 -4.50 -17.97 5.91
C VAL A 77 -3.87 -19.28 5.43
N HIS A 78 -2.96 -19.26 4.44
CA HIS A 78 -2.48 -20.48 3.78
C HIS A 78 -0.97 -20.72 3.87
N GLY A 79 -0.21 -19.79 4.45
CA GLY A 79 1.24 -19.89 4.58
C GLY A 79 1.70 -20.05 6.02
N GLY A 80 1.59 -21.27 6.55
CA GLY A 80 2.68 -21.79 7.37
C GLY A 80 2.60 -21.62 8.88
N LEU A 81 1.74 -22.42 9.52
CA LEU A 81 1.90 -22.88 10.90
C LEU A 81 1.39 -24.33 10.98
N THR A 82 1.65 -25.14 9.96
CA THR A 82 1.01 -26.46 9.78
C THR A 82 1.27 -27.45 10.92
N CYS A 83 2.35 -27.27 11.69
CA CYS A 83 2.62 -28.06 12.89
C CYS A 83 2.24 -27.42 14.22
N LEU A 84 1.90 -26.12 14.26
CA LEU A 84 1.45 -25.47 15.48
C LEU A 84 -0.08 -25.56 15.60
N PRO A 85 -0.61 -25.50 16.84
CA PRO A 85 -2.05 -25.39 17.05
C PRO A 85 -2.65 -24.22 16.27
N SER A 86 -3.85 -24.40 15.73
CA SER A 86 -4.51 -23.39 14.89
C SER A 86 -4.83 -22.08 15.63
N ASP A 87 -4.83 -22.10 16.96
CA ASP A 87 -5.00 -20.93 17.83
C ASP A 87 -3.67 -20.29 18.26
N PHE A 88 -2.53 -20.77 17.75
CA PHE A 88 -1.23 -20.18 17.99
C PHE A 88 -1.11 -18.83 17.26
N PRO A 89 -0.59 -17.77 17.91
CA PRO A 89 -0.51 -16.44 17.31
C PRO A 89 0.55 -16.38 16.18
N ALA A 90 0.07 -16.28 14.94
CA ALA A 90 0.92 -16.02 13.77
C ALA A 90 1.40 -14.55 13.74
N TYR A 91 2.70 -14.34 13.55
CA TYR A 91 3.25 -12.98 13.44
C TYR A 91 2.94 -12.38 12.05
N PRO A 92 2.27 -11.21 11.94
CA PRO A 92 1.69 -10.76 10.67
C PRO A 92 2.66 -10.45 9.52
N SER A 93 3.93 -10.15 9.78
CA SER A 93 4.91 -9.88 8.70
C SER A 93 5.93 -11.00 8.54
N ALA A 94 5.71 -12.12 9.23
CA ALA A 94 6.62 -13.25 9.21
C ALA A 94 6.34 -14.17 8.02
N SER A 95 7.40 -14.64 7.37
CA SER A 95 7.38 -15.72 6.38
C SER A 95 8.02 -16.98 6.95
N VAL A 96 7.56 -18.16 6.53
CA VAL A 96 8.15 -19.44 6.96
C VAL A 96 9.44 -19.71 6.20
N MET A 97 10.55 -19.80 6.92
CA MET A 97 11.83 -20.23 6.34
C MET A 97 12.01 -21.75 6.41
N ARG A 98 11.63 -22.35 7.54
CA ARG A 98 11.83 -23.79 7.80
C ARG A 98 10.74 -24.32 8.71
N GLU A 99 10.26 -25.51 8.40
CA GLU A 99 9.38 -26.29 9.25
C GLU A 99 9.94 -27.71 9.33
N ASN A 100 10.02 -28.24 10.54
CA ASN A 100 10.44 -29.60 10.79
C ASN A 100 9.54 -30.19 11.87
N THR A 101 8.77 -31.20 11.49
CA THR A 101 7.70 -31.76 12.31
C THR A 101 7.98 -33.22 12.59
N TYR A 102 8.07 -33.58 13.86
CA TYR A 102 8.15 -34.96 14.30
C TYR A 102 6.80 -35.38 14.86
N VAL A 103 6.08 -36.19 14.10
CA VAL A 103 4.82 -36.79 14.54
C VAL A 103 5.09 -38.15 15.19
N GLY A 104 4.74 -38.26 16.47
CA GLY A 104 4.60 -39.57 17.11
C GLY A 104 3.31 -40.26 16.66
N THR A 105 3.19 -41.56 16.87
CA THR A 105 1.90 -42.24 16.72
C THR A 105 0.94 -41.74 17.81
N ASN A 106 -0.31 -41.41 17.44
CA ASN A 106 -1.39 -40.93 18.32
C ASN A 106 -1.35 -39.44 18.76
N VAL A 107 -1.05 -38.51 17.85
CA VAL A 107 -1.26 -37.07 18.09
C VAL A 107 -2.65 -36.65 17.61
N ALA A 108 -3.30 -35.71 18.29
CA ALA A 108 -4.61 -35.21 17.85
C ALA A 108 -4.48 -34.44 16.51
N PRO A 109 -5.55 -34.34 15.71
CA PRO A 109 -5.52 -33.56 14.47
C PRO A 109 -5.16 -32.09 14.74
N GLY A 110 -4.09 -31.59 14.11
CA GLY A 110 -3.56 -30.24 14.34
C GLY A 110 -2.52 -30.11 15.46
N ASP A 111 -2.24 -31.21 16.17
CA ASP A 111 -1.17 -31.28 17.17
C ASP A 111 0.02 -32.08 16.58
N SER A 112 1.25 -31.68 16.91
CA SER A 112 2.46 -32.42 16.54
C SER A 112 3.34 -32.63 17.77
N ARG A 113 3.96 -33.81 17.90
CA ARG A 113 4.72 -34.15 19.12
C ARG A 113 5.94 -33.26 19.34
N ASP A 114 6.66 -32.93 18.27
CA ASP A 114 7.69 -31.89 18.30
C ASP A 114 7.61 -31.08 17.00
N CYS A 115 7.19 -29.83 17.13
CA CYS A 115 7.14 -28.84 16.06
C CYS A 115 8.33 -27.90 16.22
N GLN A 116 9.21 -27.90 15.22
CA GLN A 116 10.30 -26.94 15.13
C GLN A 116 10.08 -26.08 13.90
N MET A 117 9.99 -24.78 14.12
CA MET A 117 9.66 -23.84 13.09
C MET A 117 10.59 -22.63 13.14
N THR A 118 10.96 -22.13 11.97
CA THR A 118 11.74 -20.91 11.82
C THR A 118 11.00 -19.98 10.89
N LEU A 119 10.68 -18.81 11.41
CA LEU A 119 10.09 -17.71 10.66
C LEU A 119 11.10 -16.58 10.51
N GLU A 120 10.91 -15.76 9.48
CA GLU A 120 11.68 -14.53 9.26
C GLU A 120 10.73 -13.35 9.15
N SER A 121 11.07 -12.27 9.84
CA SER A 121 10.38 -10.99 9.74
C SER A 121 11.36 -9.86 9.46
N ASN A 122 10.91 -8.83 8.73
CA ASN A 122 11.64 -7.58 8.54
C ASN A 122 11.48 -6.59 9.70
N ASP A 123 10.76 -6.98 10.76
CA ASP A 123 10.58 -6.15 11.94
C ASP A 123 11.71 -6.36 12.95
N ASN A 124 11.90 -5.39 13.82
CA ASN A 124 12.89 -5.48 14.90
C ASN A 124 12.44 -6.44 16.01
N VAL A 125 13.42 -6.95 16.79
CA VAL A 125 13.19 -7.93 17.86
C VAL A 125 12.22 -7.42 18.92
N ALA A 126 12.22 -6.12 19.23
CA ALA A 126 11.35 -5.55 20.26
C ALA A 126 9.87 -5.63 19.84
N SER A 127 9.53 -5.25 18.61
CA SER A 127 8.18 -5.36 18.06
C SER A 127 7.67 -6.80 18.09
N VAL A 128 8.52 -7.75 17.69
CA VAL A 128 8.18 -9.18 17.70
C VAL A 128 8.01 -9.70 19.13
N THR A 129 8.87 -9.27 20.06
CA THR A 129 8.79 -9.63 21.48
C THR A 129 7.48 -9.14 22.09
N ASP A 130 7.10 -7.88 21.84
CA ASP A 130 5.88 -7.29 22.37
C ASP A 130 4.63 -7.99 21.82
N PHE A 131 4.65 -8.34 20.54
CA PHE A 131 3.58 -9.12 19.92
C PHE A 131 3.38 -10.45 20.63
N TYR A 132 4.42 -11.29 20.71
CA TYR A 132 4.29 -12.62 21.31
C TYR A 132 3.99 -12.54 22.81
N THR A 133 4.59 -11.57 23.52
CA THR A 133 4.29 -11.35 24.93
C THR A 133 2.80 -11.04 25.14
N SER A 134 2.21 -10.16 24.33
CA SER A 134 0.78 -9.79 24.47
C SER A 134 -0.16 -10.94 24.13
N ARG A 135 0.17 -11.74 23.10
CA ARG A 135 -0.69 -12.83 22.62
C ARG A 135 -0.60 -14.05 23.50
N LEU A 136 0.61 -14.41 23.94
CA LEU A 136 0.85 -15.57 24.82
C LEU A 136 0.50 -15.31 26.28
N SER A 137 0.18 -14.07 26.66
CA SER A 137 -0.41 -13.75 27.96
C SER A 137 -1.95 -13.71 27.94
N SER A 138 -2.59 -14.24 26.89
CA SER A 138 -4.03 -14.15 26.68
C SER A 138 -4.62 -15.47 26.18
N GLY A 139 -5.93 -15.64 26.33
CA GLY A 139 -6.64 -16.82 25.85
C GLY A 139 -6.21 -18.10 26.58
N ASP A 140 -5.93 -19.15 25.82
CA ASP A 140 -5.48 -20.44 26.34
C ASP A 140 -3.95 -20.54 26.49
N TRP A 141 -3.24 -19.42 26.40
CA TRP A 141 -1.79 -19.36 26.49
C TRP A 141 -1.36 -18.70 27.79
N THR A 142 -0.22 -19.14 28.33
CA THR A 142 0.42 -18.48 29.47
C THR A 142 1.93 -18.51 29.32
N ILE A 143 2.57 -17.40 29.68
CA ILE A 143 4.03 -17.25 29.68
C ILE A 143 4.58 -17.86 30.96
N VAL A 144 5.50 -18.81 30.81
CA VAL A 144 6.25 -19.45 31.90
C VAL A 144 7.48 -18.63 32.26
N SER A 145 8.21 -18.14 31.26
CA SER A 145 9.33 -17.22 31.44
C SER A 145 9.53 -16.34 30.22
N ASN A 146 9.96 -15.10 30.41
CA ASN A 146 10.33 -14.18 29.34
C ASN A 146 11.71 -13.60 29.65
N ASP A 147 12.74 -14.19 29.06
CA ASP A 147 14.13 -13.76 29.22
C ASP A 147 14.52 -12.84 28.07
N LYS A 148 14.44 -11.53 28.36
CA LYS A 148 14.79 -10.48 27.40
C LYS A 148 16.28 -10.45 27.05
N SER A 149 17.15 -11.06 27.86
CA SER A 149 18.59 -11.06 27.61
C SER A 149 19.00 -12.08 26.55
N THR A 150 18.32 -13.22 26.52
CA THR A 150 18.52 -14.29 25.54
C THR A 150 17.54 -14.21 24.37
N GLY A 151 16.48 -13.40 24.50
CA GLY A 151 15.39 -13.31 23.53
C GLY A 151 14.47 -14.52 23.58
N GLU A 152 14.44 -15.23 24.72
CA GLU A 152 13.69 -16.48 24.87
C GLU A 152 12.39 -16.29 25.65
N ILE A 153 11.27 -16.69 25.05
CA ILE A 153 9.94 -16.71 25.68
C ILE A 153 9.51 -18.17 25.81
N ARG A 154 9.37 -18.67 27.04
CA ARG A 154 8.76 -19.97 27.33
C ARG A 154 7.29 -19.79 27.62
N PHE A 155 6.46 -20.64 27.01
CA PHE A 155 5.03 -20.59 27.14
C PHE A 155 4.45 -22.00 27.29
N ARG A 156 3.19 -22.09 27.71
CA ARG A 156 2.42 -23.34 27.75
C ARG A 156 0.95 -23.06 27.49
N ARG A 157 0.19 -24.11 27.20
CA ARG A 157 -1.28 -24.02 27.18
C ARG A 157 -1.86 -24.10 28.59
N THR A 158 -2.92 -23.37 28.83
CA THR A 158 -3.65 -23.36 30.12
C THR A 158 -4.53 -24.60 30.23
N SER A 159 -5.22 -24.97 29.15
CA SER A 159 -6.08 -26.16 29.06
C SER A 159 -5.31 -27.48 29.07
N ARG A 160 -4.06 -27.47 28.57
CA ARG A 160 -3.16 -28.63 28.48
C ARG A 160 -1.76 -28.27 28.97
N PRO A 161 -1.48 -28.35 30.28
CA PRO A 161 -0.19 -27.94 30.84
C PRO A 161 1.02 -28.77 30.36
N ALA A 162 0.78 -29.94 29.77
CA ALA A 162 1.81 -30.76 29.13
C ALA A 162 2.29 -30.17 27.80
N SER A 163 1.46 -29.36 27.12
CA SER A 163 1.82 -28.71 25.88
C SER A 163 2.61 -27.43 26.16
N VAL A 164 3.91 -27.48 25.89
CA VAL A 164 4.88 -26.43 26.23
C VAL A 164 5.65 -25.99 25.00
N GLY A 165 6.13 -24.75 25.01
CA GLY A 165 6.93 -24.27 23.91
C GLY A 165 7.89 -23.16 24.29
N ILE A 166 8.78 -22.89 23.35
CA ILE A 166 9.84 -21.90 23.44
C ILE A 166 9.85 -21.11 22.14
N ILE A 167 9.91 -19.78 22.26
CA ILE A 167 10.20 -18.87 21.16
C ILE A 167 11.56 -18.25 21.42
N ALA A 168 12.51 -18.42 20.52
CA ALA A 168 13.77 -17.70 20.53
C ALA A 168 13.77 -16.64 19.43
N LEU A 169 14.00 -15.39 19.82
CA LEU A 169 13.98 -14.22 18.94
C LEU A 169 15.41 -13.74 18.71
N LEU A 170 15.88 -13.92 17.47
CA LEU A 170 17.26 -13.63 17.07
C LEU A 170 17.30 -12.40 16.16
N GLY A 171 17.95 -11.34 16.63
CA GLY A 171 18.18 -10.13 15.83
C GLY A 171 19.26 -10.35 14.77
N ARG A 172 18.92 -10.12 13.50
CA ARG A 172 19.80 -10.20 12.32
C ARG A 172 19.85 -8.84 11.63
N GLY A 173 20.38 -7.84 12.32
CA GLY A 173 20.40 -6.46 11.82
C GLY A 173 19.00 -5.84 11.81
N GLN A 174 18.40 -5.68 10.64
CA GLN A 174 17.02 -5.17 10.48
C GLN A 174 15.96 -6.27 10.44
N HIS A 175 16.38 -7.54 10.42
CA HIS A 175 15.47 -8.68 10.39
C HIS A 175 15.45 -9.39 11.74
N THR A 176 14.34 -10.05 12.04
CA THR A 176 14.21 -10.94 13.19
C THR A 176 13.93 -12.36 12.72
N GLU A 177 14.79 -13.27 13.12
CA GLU A 177 14.58 -14.71 12.96
C GLU A 177 13.85 -15.22 14.22
N ILE A 178 12.69 -15.85 14.02
CA ILE A 178 11.81 -16.33 15.09
C ILE A 178 11.86 -17.85 15.06
N GLN A 179 12.53 -18.44 16.03
CA GLN A 179 12.59 -19.89 16.17
C GLN A 179 11.56 -20.35 17.19
N ILE A 180 10.62 -21.17 16.77
CA ILE A 180 9.57 -21.73 17.61
C ILE A 180 9.84 -23.22 17.78
N ARG A 181 9.81 -23.68 19.03
CA ARG A 181 9.77 -25.10 19.38
C ARG A 181 8.55 -25.36 20.23
N PHE A 182 7.76 -26.37 19.89
CA PHE A 182 6.53 -26.70 20.59
C PHE A 182 6.40 -28.21 20.72
N ASP A 183 6.24 -28.67 21.97
CA ASP A 183 6.06 -30.06 22.35
C ASP A 183 4.63 -30.21 22.85
N SER A 184 3.86 -31.12 22.24
CA SER A 184 2.44 -31.32 22.54
C SER A 184 1.97 -32.76 22.59
#